data_AF-A0A8D3DBH9-F1
#
_entry.id   AF-A0A8D3DBH9-F1
#
_cell.length_a   1.000
_cell.length_b   1.000
_cell.length_c   1.000
_cell.angle_alpha   90.00
_cell.angle_beta   90.00
_cell.angle_gamma   90.00
#
_symmetry.space_group_name_H-M   'P 1'
#
loop_
_entity.id
_entity.type
_entity.pdbx_description
1 polymer ?
#
loop_
_entity_poly.entity_id
_entity_poly.type
_entity_poly.pdbx_seq_one_letter_code
_entity_poly.pdbx_strand_id
1 'polypeptide(L)'
;MTKKMSAASLLLLLLPLVSAQTYHWGPCPTAKVQPNFNLQQYLGRWYEIARLPASFERGTCIQANYALREDGTIRVLNSGLEEPAKLGVSFSYFSPYGQYWVLTSDYTSLSVVYSCTDILRIFHIDFAWILGRSRILPPETIRYAKNLMIGEGIDLSRMKFTNQTGCRDD
;
A
#
# COMPACT_ATOMS: atom_id res chain seq x y z
N MET A 1 -4.87 16.34 -56.43
CA MET A 1 -5.61 17.03 -55.34
C MET A 1 -4.96 16.69 -54.01
N THR A 2 -4.12 17.59 -53.49
CA THR A 2 -3.43 17.48 -52.20
C THR A 2 -4.34 18.02 -51.10
N LYS A 3 -4.88 17.14 -50.23
CA LYS A 3 -5.60 17.59 -49.03
C LYS A 3 -4.58 18.11 -48.02
N LYS A 4 -4.59 19.42 -47.75
CA LYS A 4 -3.87 20.03 -46.64
C LYS A 4 -4.47 19.49 -45.34
N MET A 5 -3.70 18.66 -44.63
CA MET A 5 -4.04 18.26 -43.27
C MET A 5 -3.77 19.45 -42.35
N SER A 6 -4.84 20.01 -41.75
CA SER A 6 -4.75 21.11 -40.80
C SER A 6 -4.08 20.65 -39.50
N ALA A 7 -3.07 21.39 -39.03
CA ALA A 7 -2.31 21.12 -37.80
C ALA A 7 -3.20 21.06 -36.53
N ALA A 8 -4.45 21.52 -36.60
CA ALA A 8 -5.41 21.45 -35.51
C ALA A 8 -5.80 19.99 -35.12
N SER A 9 -5.50 19.00 -35.95
CA SER A 9 -5.83 17.59 -35.65
C SER A 9 -4.78 16.86 -34.80
N LEU A 10 -3.60 17.46 -34.56
CA LEU A 10 -2.56 16.83 -33.72
C LEU A 10 -2.71 17.12 -32.22
N LEU A 11 -3.61 18.02 -31.80
CA LEU A 11 -3.73 18.43 -30.39
C LEU A 11 -4.72 17.59 -29.55
N LEU A 12 -5.38 16.59 -30.14
CA LEU A 12 -6.35 15.72 -29.44
C LEU A 12 -5.79 14.37 -28.97
N LEU A 13 -4.48 14.15 -29.07
CA LEU A 13 -3.81 12.88 -28.69
C LEU A 13 -3.16 12.87 -27.30
N LEU A 14 -3.52 13.81 -26.42
CA LEU A 14 -3.07 13.85 -25.02
C LEU A 14 -4.23 13.60 -24.04
N LEU A 15 -5.00 12.54 -24.25
CA LEU A 15 -5.75 11.94 -23.14
C LEU A 15 -4.86 10.88 -22.50
N PRO A 16 -4.30 11.11 -21.29
CA PRO A 16 -3.66 10.03 -20.57
C PRO A 16 -4.77 9.08 -20.10
N LEU A 17 -5.09 8.10 -20.93
CA LEU A 17 -5.88 6.96 -20.52
C LEU A 17 -4.98 6.09 -19.62
N VAL A 18 -5.52 5.80 -18.43
CA VAL A 18 -5.03 4.89 -17.39
C VAL A 18 -4.22 5.57 -16.26
N SER A 19 -4.93 6.23 -15.34
CA SER A 19 -4.46 6.47 -13.96
C SER A 19 -4.51 5.16 -13.18
N ALA A 20 -3.48 4.32 -13.36
CA ALA A 20 -3.32 3.11 -12.55
C ALA A 20 -2.46 3.33 -11.30
N GLN A 21 -1.83 4.49 -11.14
CA GLN A 21 -1.06 4.87 -9.94
C GLN A 21 -1.39 6.32 -9.56
N THR A 22 -1.56 6.57 -8.26
CA THR A 22 -1.80 7.90 -7.70
C THR A 22 -0.46 8.62 -7.58
N TYR A 23 -0.28 9.66 -8.41
CA TYR A 23 0.83 10.58 -8.25
C TYR A 23 0.36 11.72 -7.35
N HIS A 24 1.08 11.93 -6.26
CA HIS A 24 0.87 13.05 -5.37
C HIS A 24 1.99 14.07 -5.60
N TRP A 25 1.65 15.36 -5.51
CA TRP A 25 2.63 16.44 -5.63
C TRP A 25 3.43 16.57 -4.33
N GLY A 26 4.73 16.88 -4.47
CA GLY A 26 5.65 17.02 -3.35
C GLY A 26 6.25 15.69 -2.89
N PRO A 27 7.14 15.73 -1.88
CA PRO A 27 7.77 14.54 -1.33
C PRO A 27 6.80 13.67 -0.52
N CYS A 28 7.20 12.44 -0.24
CA CYS A 28 6.52 11.55 0.69
C CYS A 28 6.31 12.21 2.07
N PRO A 29 5.15 12.00 2.70
CA PRO A 29 4.96 12.42 4.09
C PRO A 29 5.91 11.65 5.03
N THR A 30 6.31 12.28 6.13
CA THR A 30 7.13 11.65 7.17
C THR A 30 6.24 10.96 8.19
N ALA A 31 5.70 9.80 7.81
CA ALA A 31 4.81 9.03 8.67
C ALA A 31 5.57 8.32 9.80
N LYS A 32 5.04 8.37 11.03
CA LYS A 32 5.58 7.64 12.17
C LYS A 32 5.27 6.15 12.09
N VAL A 33 6.22 5.32 12.51
CA VAL A 33 6.08 3.86 12.55
C VAL A 33 5.78 3.34 13.95
N GLN A 34 5.24 2.13 14.04
CA GLN A 34 4.91 1.45 15.29
C GLN A 34 6.16 1.39 16.19
N PRO A 35 6.12 1.99 17.39
CA PRO A 35 7.23 1.90 18.33
C PRO A 35 7.38 0.47 18.85
N ASN A 36 8.63 0.07 19.11
CA ASN A 36 8.98 -1.24 19.67
C ASN A 36 8.35 -2.41 18.89
N PHE A 37 8.31 -2.31 17.56
CA PHE A 37 7.66 -3.30 16.71
C PHE A 37 8.25 -4.70 16.90
N ASN A 38 7.38 -5.67 17.21
CA ASN A 38 7.77 -7.06 17.40
C ASN A 38 7.40 -7.88 16.16
N LEU A 39 8.42 -8.23 15.37
CA LEU A 39 8.23 -8.98 14.14
C LEU A 39 7.58 -10.35 14.36
N GLN A 40 7.97 -11.07 15.42
CA GLN A 40 7.45 -12.42 15.67
C GLN A 40 5.95 -12.42 15.93
N GLN A 41 5.45 -11.42 16.65
CA GLN A 41 4.01 -11.25 16.89
C GLN A 41 3.25 -10.82 15.62
N TYR A 42 3.95 -10.18 14.69
CA TYR A 42 3.36 -9.72 13.43
C TYR A 42 3.20 -10.83 12.38
N LEU A 43 3.96 -11.93 12.50
CA LEU A 43 3.91 -13.05 11.57
C LEU A 43 2.51 -13.68 11.47
N GLY A 44 2.34 -14.52 10.46
CA GLY A 44 1.10 -15.21 10.13
C GLY A 44 0.21 -14.43 9.17
N ARG A 45 -1.06 -14.81 9.14
CA ARG A 45 -2.03 -14.36 8.15
C ARG A 45 -2.62 -12.99 8.52
N TRP A 46 -2.76 -12.12 7.52
CA TRP A 46 -3.47 -10.85 7.57
C TRP A 46 -4.37 -10.73 6.34
N TYR A 47 -5.60 -10.28 6.54
CA TYR A 47 -6.58 -10.02 5.48
C TYR A 47 -6.55 -8.54 5.11
N GLU A 48 -6.57 -8.24 3.82
CA GLU A 48 -6.67 -6.86 3.33
C GLU A 48 -8.11 -6.36 3.49
N ILE A 49 -8.32 -5.34 4.31
CA ILE A 49 -9.65 -4.77 4.58
C ILE A 49 -9.92 -3.57 3.67
N ALA A 50 -8.92 -2.72 3.50
CA ALA A 50 -8.98 -1.59 2.59
C ALA A 50 -7.57 -1.24 2.09
N ARG A 51 -7.48 -0.64 0.91
CA ARG A 51 -6.22 -0.19 0.34
C ARG A 51 -6.33 1.06 -0.51
N LEU A 52 -5.23 1.79 -0.66
CA LEU A 52 -5.05 2.72 -1.77
C LEU A 52 -4.89 1.94 -3.09
N PRO A 53 -5.30 2.51 -4.24
CA PRO A 53 -5.26 1.80 -5.51
C PRO A 53 -3.84 1.45 -5.94
N ALA A 54 -3.55 0.16 -6.02
CA ALA A 54 -2.34 -0.37 -6.61
C ALA A 54 -2.65 -1.04 -7.94
N SER A 55 -2.01 -0.61 -9.03
CA SER A 55 -2.20 -1.18 -10.38
C SER A 55 -1.95 -2.69 -10.45
N PHE A 56 -1.04 -3.17 -9.61
CA PHE A 56 -0.62 -4.57 -9.49
C PHE A 56 -1.61 -5.44 -8.69
N GLU A 57 -2.57 -4.83 -8.01
CA GLU A 57 -3.42 -5.48 -7.02
C GLU A 57 -4.89 -5.42 -7.46
N ARG A 58 -5.39 -6.55 -7.99
CA ARG A 58 -6.79 -6.73 -8.42
C ARG A 58 -7.35 -8.01 -7.79
N GLY A 59 -8.57 -7.94 -7.26
CA GLY A 59 -9.27 -9.13 -6.76
C GLY A 59 -10.09 -8.91 -5.51
N THR A 60 -10.64 -10.01 -5.00
CA THR A 60 -11.37 -10.15 -3.73
C THR A 60 -10.66 -11.19 -2.87
N CYS A 61 -10.99 -11.30 -1.58
CA CYS A 61 -10.42 -12.28 -0.66
C CYS A 61 -8.89 -12.17 -0.50
N ILE A 62 -8.36 -10.95 -0.61
CA ILE A 62 -6.91 -10.72 -0.59
C ILE A 62 -6.39 -10.89 0.82
N GLN A 63 -5.35 -11.70 0.96
CA GLN A 63 -4.68 -11.97 2.22
C GLN A 63 -3.17 -12.09 1.98
N ALA A 64 -2.39 -11.78 3.00
CA ALA A 64 -0.95 -11.96 3.03
C ALA A 64 -0.58 -12.84 4.23
N ASN A 65 0.26 -13.85 3.99
CA ASN A 65 0.83 -14.68 5.06
C ASN A 65 2.31 -14.32 5.22
N TYR A 66 2.67 -13.76 6.38
CA TYR A 66 4.03 -13.34 6.69
C TYR A 66 4.73 -14.48 7.43
N ALA A 67 5.82 -14.99 6.87
CA ALA A 67 6.59 -16.07 7.46
C ALA A 67 8.10 -15.75 7.40
N LEU A 68 8.82 -16.13 8.45
CA LEU A 68 10.28 -16.14 8.45
C LEU A 68 10.77 -17.27 7.55
N ARG A 69 11.78 -17.01 6.71
CA ARG A 69 12.56 -18.08 6.08
C ARG A 69 13.72 -18.47 6.99
N GLU A 70 14.30 -19.64 6.72
CA GLU A 70 15.44 -20.19 7.46
C GLU A 70 16.69 -19.30 7.38
N ASP A 71 16.80 -18.43 6.37
CA ASP A 71 17.88 -17.45 6.22
C ASP A 71 17.63 -16.12 6.99
N GLY A 72 16.56 -16.06 7.78
CA GLY A 72 16.16 -14.86 8.52
C GLY A 72 15.48 -13.78 7.66
N THR A 73 15.29 -14.02 6.36
CA THR A 73 14.54 -13.11 5.48
C THR A 73 13.06 -13.49 5.46
N ILE A 74 12.16 -12.52 5.58
CA ILE A 74 10.77 -12.75 5.19
C ILE A 74 10.75 -12.61 3.65
N ARG A 75 9.68 -13.04 2.97
CA ARG A 75 9.33 -12.51 1.63
C ARG A 75 9.03 -10.99 1.64
N VAL A 76 9.58 -10.29 2.64
CA VAL A 76 9.63 -8.87 2.92
C VAL A 76 10.98 -8.62 3.64
N LEU A 77 11.98 -8.06 2.97
CA LEU A 77 13.31 -7.79 3.52
C LEU A 77 13.25 -6.76 4.66
N ASN A 78 13.54 -7.16 5.89
CA ASN A 78 13.64 -6.25 7.05
C ASN A 78 14.72 -5.18 6.82
N SER A 79 14.41 -3.89 6.93
CA SER A 79 15.42 -2.82 6.83
C SER A 79 16.01 -2.50 8.21
N GLY A 80 17.02 -3.27 8.62
CA GLY A 80 17.95 -2.89 9.68
C GLY A 80 17.42 -2.98 11.13
N LEU A 81 18.35 -3.21 12.06
CA LEU A 81 18.08 -3.39 13.50
C LEU A 81 17.56 -2.13 14.22
N GLU A 82 17.64 -0.96 13.58
CA GLU A 82 17.27 0.32 14.19
C GLU A 82 15.78 0.69 13.96
N GLU A 83 15.11 0.14 12.94
CA GLU A 83 13.71 0.45 12.62
C GLU A 83 12.93 -0.78 12.13
N PRO A 84 12.63 -1.77 13.01
CA PRO A 84 12.07 -3.07 12.62
C PRO A 84 10.66 -2.99 11.98
N ALA A 85 9.97 -1.86 12.13
CA ALA A 85 8.66 -1.60 11.51
C ALA A 85 8.76 -1.19 10.03
N LYS A 86 9.96 -0.89 9.53
CA LYS A 86 10.22 -0.64 8.11
C LYS A 86 10.68 -1.94 7.46
N LEU A 87 9.83 -2.45 6.58
CA LEU A 87 10.02 -3.69 5.87
C LEU A 87 10.16 -3.38 4.36
N GLY A 88 10.78 -4.26 3.58
CA GLY A 88 10.99 -4.10 2.15
C GLY A 88 10.24 -5.18 1.39
N VAL A 89 9.13 -4.85 0.75
CA VAL A 89 8.33 -5.81 -0.02
C VAL A 89 8.78 -5.84 -1.48
N SER A 90 8.88 -7.04 -2.07
CA SER A 90 8.94 -7.20 -3.52
C SER A 90 7.63 -7.82 -3.99
N PHE A 91 6.85 -7.04 -4.73
CA PHE A 91 5.57 -7.48 -5.30
C PHE A 91 5.72 -8.14 -6.68
N SER A 92 6.90 -8.06 -7.31
CA SER A 92 7.23 -8.64 -8.63
C SER A 92 8.75 -8.66 -8.85
N TYR A 93 9.25 -9.61 -9.66
CA TYR A 93 10.66 -9.67 -10.10
C TYR A 93 11.15 -8.38 -10.76
N PHE A 94 10.25 -7.62 -11.38
CA PHE A 94 10.57 -6.40 -12.14
C PHE A 94 10.27 -5.09 -11.40
N SER A 95 9.73 -5.15 -10.17
CA SER A 95 9.41 -3.95 -9.40
C SER A 95 10.50 -3.71 -8.34
N PRO A 96 11.08 -2.50 -8.25
CA PRO A 96 12.02 -2.18 -7.19
C PRO A 96 11.36 -2.35 -5.82
N TYR A 97 12.17 -2.65 -4.80
CA TYR A 97 11.69 -2.83 -3.43
C TYR A 97 10.88 -1.61 -2.96
N GLY A 98 9.63 -1.84 -2.59
CA GLY A 98 8.77 -0.83 -1.98
C GLY A 98 9.02 -0.77 -0.48
N GLN A 99 9.13 0.44 0.07
CA GLN A 99 9.17 0.64 1.51
C GLN A 99 7.84 0.21 2.13
N TYR A 100 7.84 -0.56 3.21
CA TYR A 100 6.64 -1.12 3.83
C TYR A 100 6.67 -0.79 5.32
N TRP A 101 6.06 0.32 5.68
CA TRP A 101 6.09 0.85 7.03
C TRP A 101 4.83 0.43 7.78
N VAL A 102 5.00 -0.30 8.88
CA VAL A 102 3.90 -0.56 9.81
C VAL A 102 3.71 0.69 10.67
N LEU A 103 2.67 1.47 10.38
CA LEU A 103 2.37 2.70 11.11
C LEU A 103 1.83 2.40 12.51
N THR A 104 0.96 1.40 12.62
CA THR A 104 0.44 0.89 13.90
C THR A 104 0.04 -0.57 13.77
N SER A 105 0.22 -1.35 14.84
CA SER A 105 -0.40 -2.66 14.96
C SER A 105 -0.55 -3.06 16.43
N ASP A 106 -1.68 -3.68 16.75
CA ASP A 106 -1.89 -4.38 18.01
C ASP A 106 -1.50 -5.87 17.92
N TYR A 107 -0.97 -6.30 16.77
CA TYR A 107 -0.58 -7.66 16.40
C TYR A 107 -1.73 -8.68 16.31
N THR A 108 -2.82 -8.48 17.03
CA THR A 108 -3.92 -9.44 17.22
C THR A 108 -5.18 -9.12 16.44
N SER A 109 -5.39 -7.89 15.98
CA SER A 109 -6.60 -7.50 15.27
C SER A 109 -6.35 -6.59 14.06
N LEU A 110 -5.54 -5.54 14.23
CA LEU A 110 -5.34 -4.46 13.27
C LEU A 110 -3.86 -4.28 12.95
N SER A 111 -3.59 -4.01 11.67
CA SER A 111 -2.35 -3.37 11.24
C SER A 111 -2.64 -2.30 10.19
N VAL A 112 -1.95 -1.18 10.28
CA VAL A 112 -1.96 -0.12 9.27
C VAL A 112 -0.59 -0.03 8.66
N VAL A 113 -0.54 -0.11 7.34
CA VAL A 113 0.69 -0.15 6.57
C VAL A 113 0.70 0.97 5.55
N TYR A 114 1.86 1.60 5.38
CA TYR A 114 2.11 2.62 4.38
C TYR A 114 3.37 2.32 3.57
N SER A 115 3.35 2.66 2.30
CA SER A 115 4.49 2.57 1.39
C SER A 115 4.52 3.83 0.57
N CYS A 116 5.67 4.50 0.50
CA CYS A 116 5.82 5.68 -0.33
C CYS A 116 7.17 5.66 -1.05
N THR A 117 7.19 6.20 -2.27
CA THR A 117 8.42 6.35 -3.06
C THR A 117 8.44 7.71 -3.73
N ASP A 118 9.47 8.49 -3.39
CA ASP A 118 9.74 9.78 -4.01
C ASP A 118 10.22 9.62 -5.45
N ILE A 119 9.68 10.46 -6.33
CA ILE A 119 10.08 10.58 -7.73
C ILE A 119 10.68 11.97 -7.90
N LEU A 120 12.01 12.01 -7.98
CA LEU A 120 12.80 13.23 -8.20
C LEU A 120 12.52 14.34 -7.18
N ARG A 121 11.92 14.02 -6.01
CA ARG A 121 11.41 14.97 -4.99
C ARG A 121 10.35 15.96 -5.48
N ILE A 122 9.77 15.73 -6.66
CA ILE A 122 8.71 16.58 -7.23
C ILE A 122 7.35 15.93 -7.03
N PHE A 123 7.31 14.62 -7.12
CA PHE A 123 6.13 13.81 -6.90
C PHE A 123 6.47 12.61 -6.03
N HIS A 124 5.44 11.95 -5.51
CA HIS A 124 5.57 10.62 -4.95
C HIS A 124 4.43 9.73 -5.40
N ILE A 125 4.67 8.41 -5.29
CA ILE A 125 3.64 7.38 -5.38
C ILE A 125 3.55 6.74 -4.02
N ASP A 126 2.33 6.53 -3.54
CA ASP A 126 2.08 5.87 -2.29
C ASP A 126 1.03 4.77 -2.38
N PHE A 127 1.10 3.90 -1.38
CA PHE A 127 0.16 2.83 -1.12
C PHE A 127 -0.08 2.76 0.37
N ALA A 128 -1.30 2.40 0.76
CA ALA A 128 -1.64 2.21 2.16
C ALA A 128 -2.62 1.05 2.26
N TRP A 129 -2.52 0.28 3.34
CA TRP A 129 -3.38 -0.85 3.62
C TRP A 129 -3.88 -0.82 5.05
N ILE A 130 -5.16 -1.13 5.23
CA ILE A 130 -5.74 -1.53 6.51
C ILE A 130 -5.83 -3.05 6.47
N LEU A 131 -5.15 -3.71 7.40
CA LEU A 131 -5.09 -5.16 7.51
C LEU A 131 -5.80 -5.62 8.78
N GLY A 132 -6.48 -6.76 8.68
CA GLY A 132 -7.19 -7.39 9.79
C GLY A 132 -6.70 -8.82 10.05
N ARG A 133 -6.70 -9.28 11.31
CA ARG A 133 -6.60 -10.72 11.63
C ARG A 133 -7.91 -11.48 11.34
N SER A 134 -9.01 -10.74 11.20
CA SER A 134 -10.30 -11.21 10.69
C SER A 134 -10.62 -10.54 9.36
N ARG A 135 -11.47 -11.18 8.56
CA ARG A 135 -11.99 -10.66 7.28
C ARG A 135 -12.88 -9.43 7.43
N ILE A 136 -13.39 -9.17 8.63
CA ILE A 136 -14.22 -8.02 8.96
C ILE A 136 -13.67 -7.39 10.23
N LEU A 137 -13.43 -6.08 10.17
CA LEU A 137 -13.06 -5.26 11.34
C LEU A 137 -14.24 -4.41 11.80
N PRO A 138 -14.30 -4.06 13.09
CA PRO A 138 -15.29 -3.13 13.58
C PRO A 138 -15.18 -1.74 12.91
N PRO A 139 -16.30 -1.04 12.66
CA PRO A 139 -16.30 0.28 12.01
C PRO A 139 -15.42 1.32 12.73
N GLU A 140 -15.38 1.28 14.05
CA GLU A 140 -14.56 2.15 14.89
C GLU A 140 -13.05 1.89 14.70
N THR A 141 -12.64 0.64 14.53
CA THR A 141 -11.25 0.26 14.24
C THR A 141 -10.82 0.79 12.87
N ILE A 142 -11.70 0.67 11.87
CA ILE A 142 -11.46 1.22 10.53
C ILE A 142 -11.37 2.76 10.58
N ARG A 143 -12.26 3.42 11.33
CA ARG A 143 -12.24 4.87 11.51
C ARG A 143 -10.94 5.34 12.19
N TYR A 144 -10.50 4.63 13.23
CA TYR A 144 -9.21 4.89 13.88
C TYR A 144 -8.05 4.80 12.89
N ALA A 145 -7.97 3.71 12.13
CA ALA A 145 -6.92 3.51 11.13
C ALA A 145 -6.88 4.63 10.09
N LYS A 146 -8.04 5.05 9.58
CA LYS A 146 -8.15 6.17 8.64
C LYS A 146 -7.70 7.50 9.25
N ASN A 147 -8.16 7.81 10.46
CA ASN A 147 -7.79 9.05 11.14
C ASN A 147 -6.29 9.11 11.44
N LEU A 148 -5.67 7.98 11.78
CA LEU A 148 -4.22 7.87 11.95
C LEU A 148 -3.49 8.22 10.65
N MET A 149 -3.85 7.61 9.53
CA MET A 149 -3.22 7.90 8.22
C MET A 149 -3.41 9.35 7.79
N ILE A 150 -4.62 9.92 7.98
CA ILE A 150 -4.89 11.33 7.70
C ILE A 150 -4.02 12.24 8.57
N GLY A 151 -3.84 11.90 9.85
CA GLY A 151 -2.98 12.62 10.77
C GLY A 151 -1.50 12.62 10.37
N GLU A 152 -1.05 11.57 9.67
CA GLU A 152 0.29 11.46 9.09
C GLU A 152 0.40 12.12 7.70
N GLY A 153 -0.65 12.79 7.21
CA GLY A 153 -0.66 13.50 5.93
C GLY A 153 -0.91 12.63 4.70
N ILE A 154 -1.44 11.41 4.88
CA ILE A 154 -1.74 10.48 3.79
C ILE A 154 -3.14 10.77 3.23
N ASP A 155 -3.25 10.97 1.91
CA ASP A 155 -4.54 11.18 1.25
C ASP A 155 -5.28 9.86 1.02
N LEU A 156 -6.42 9.70 1.71
CA LEU A 156 -7.26 8.50 1.62
C LEU A 156 -8.44 8.65 0.64
N SER A 157 -8.53 9.74 -0.12
CA SER A 157 -9.66 10.03 -1.03
C SER A 157 -9.96 8.89 -2.01
N ARG A 158 -8.94 8.13 -2.39
CA ARG A 158 -9.02 7.00 -3.33
C ARG A 158 -8.98 5.64 -2.65
N MET A 159 -8.94 5.56 -1.33
CA MET A 159 -8.94 4.29 -0.60
C MET A 159 -10.23 3.53 -0.85
N LYS A 160 -10.11 2.23 -1.14
CA LYS A 160 -11.25 1.33 -1.40
C LYS A 160 -11.25 0.18 -0.41
N PHE A 161 -12.45 -0.28 -0.06
CA PHE A 161 -12.61 -1.52 0.69
C PHE A 161 -12.40 -2.73 -0.21
N THR A 162 -11.76 -3.75 0.34
CA THR A 162 -11.55 -5.03 -0.32
C THR A 162 -12.70 -5.96 0.05
N ASN A 163 -13.30 -6.61 -0.96
CA ASN A 163 -14.37 -7.55 -0.70
C ASN A 163 -13.79 -8.85 -0.09
N GLN A 164 -14.21 -9.15 1.14
CA GLN A 164 -13.82 -10.35 1.90
C GLN A 164 -15.00 -11.32 2.13
N THR A 165 -16.09 -11.18 1.37
CA THR A 165 -17.26 -12.06 1.44
C THR A 165 -17.14 -13.24 0.47
N GLY A 166 -17.69 -14.41 0.84
CA GLY A 166 -17.70 -15.59 -0.03
C GLY A 166 -16.32 -16.22 -0.27
N CYS A 167 -15.34 -15.92 0.58
CA CYS A 167 -13.98 -16.45 0.48
C CYS A 167 -13.92 -17.90 0.95
N ARG A 168 -13.07 -18.72 0.32
CA ARG A 168 -12.76 -20.06 0.82
C ARG A 168 -11.81 -19.96 2.02
N ASP A 169 -12.00 -20.85 2.96
CA ASP A 169 -11.03 -21.06 4.04
C ASP A 169 -10.00 -22.07 3.55
N ASP A 170 -8.83 -21.55 3.18
CA ASP A 170 -7.63 -22.33 2.85
C ASP A 170 -6.83 -22.65 4.12
#